data_AF-A0A7V6YDP7-F1
#
_entry.id   AF-A0A7V6YDP7-F1
#
_cell.length_a   1.000
_cell.length_b   1.000
_cell.length_c   1.000
_cell.angle_alpha   90.00
_cell.angle_beta   90.00
_cell.angle_gamma   90.00
#
_symmetry.space_group_name_H-M   'P 1'
#
loop_
_entity.id
_entity.type
_entity.pdbx_description
1 polymer ?
#
loop_
_entity_poly.entity_id
_entity_poly.type
_entity_poly.pdbx_seq_one_letter_code
_entity_poly.pdbx_strand_id
1 'polypeptide(L)' 'MLTGMIVAALTLDLLLGDPRSWPHPVIWIGRVIAWGEKVICRYLQAPMGLHLGGGVLVAAVVGGTYGAV' A
#
# COMPACT_ATOMS: atom_id res chain seq x y z
N MET A 1 -8.75 -36.05 4.50
CA MET A 1 -9.79 -35.15 5.05
C MET A 1 -9.28 -33.70 5.12
N LEU A 2 -8.24 -33.41 5.91
CA LEU A 2 -7.66 -32.06 6.04
C LEU A 2 -7.12 -31.47 4.72
N THR A 3 -6.44 -32.29 3.90
CA THR A 3 -5.88 -31.85 2.62
C THR A 3 -6.95 -31.41 1.62
N GLY A 4 -8.11 -32.09 1.61
CA GLY A 4 -9.23 -31.71 0.76
C GLY A 4 -9.84 -30.37 1.17
N MET A 5 -9.89 -30.07 2.48
CA MET A 5 -10.35 -28.76 2.97
C MET A 5 -9.38 -27.63 2.62
N ILE A 6 -8.06 -27.87 2.71
CA ILE A 6 -7.06 -26.86 2.33
C ILE A 6 -7.14 -26.58 0.84
N VAL A 7 -7.23 -27.62 0.01
CA VAL A 7 -7.35 -27.46 -1.45
C VAL A 7 -8.64 -26.73 -1.80
N ALA A 8 -9.77 -27.09 -1.18
CA ALA A 8 -11.06 -26.42 -1.40
C ALA A 8 -11.04 -24.96 -0.95
N ALA A 9 -10.49 -24.65 0.23
CA ALA A 9 -10.32 -23.28 0.70
C ALA A 9 -9.42 -22.47 -0.24
N LEU A 10 -8.31 -23.04 -0.70
CA LEU A 10 -7.41 -22.38 -1.66
C LEU A 10 -8.10 -22.11 -3.00
N THR A 11 -8.90 -23.08 -3.50
CA THR A 11 -9.64 -22.88 -4.75
C THR A 11 -10.72 -21.82 -4.58
N LEU A 12 -11.42 -21.82 -3.45
CA LEU A 12 -12.43 -20.81 -3.14
C LEU A 12 -11.81 -19.42 -3.01
N ASP A 13 -10.67 -19.31 -2.32
CA ASP A 13 -9.95 -18.06 -2.11
C ASP A 13 -9.33 -17.52 -3.41
N LEU A 14 -8.92 -18.40 -4.33
CA LEU A 14 -8.51 -18.01 -5.69
C LEU A 14 -9.68 -17.62 -6.59
N LEU A 15 -10.86 -18.24 -6.43
CA LEU A 15 -12.05 -17.98 -7.25
C LEU A 15 -12.81 -16.74 -6.78
N LEU A 16 -12.89 -16.52 -5.47
CA LEU A 16 -13.39 -15.29 -4.84
C LEU A 16 -12.32 -14.21 -4.70
N GLY A 17 -11.06 -14.54 -5.03
CA GLY A 17 -9.90 -13.67 -4.90
C GLY A 17 -10.22 -12.27 -5.36
N ASP A 18 -9.99 -11.33 -4.43
CA ASP A 18 -10.64 -10.02 -4.36
C ASP A 18 -10.99 -9.44 -5.73
N PRO A 19 -12.26 -9.10 -6.01
CA PRO A 19 -12.61 -8.36 -7.21
C PRO A 19 -11.69 -7.14 -7.30
N ARG A 20 -10.86 -7.08 -8.35
CA ARG A 20 -9.89 -6.00 -8.62
C ARG A 20 -10.49 -4.59 -8.55
N SER A 21 -11.81 -4.49 -8.57
CA SER A 21 -12.63 -3.28 -8.52
C SER A 21 -13.12 -2.89 -7.12
N TRP A 22 -12.92 -3.69 -6.07
CA TRP A 22 -13.25 -3.26 -4.72
C TRP A 22 -12.28 -2.15 -4.30
N PRO A 23 -12.78 -0.98 -3.84
CA PRO A 23 -11.96 0.14 -3.41
C PRO A 23 -11.24 -0.23 -2.11
N HIS A 24 -10.17 -1.01 -2.25
CA HIS A 24 -9.40 -1.48 -1.13
C HIS A 24 -8.64 -0.30 -0.51
N PRO A 25 -8.59 -0.16 0.83
CA PRO A 25 -7.90 0.94 1.51
C PRO A 25 -6.44 1.13 1.04
N VAL A 26 -5.78 0.02 0.69
CA VAL A 26 -4.40 -0.01 0.17
C VAL A 26 -4.24 0.81 -1.12
N ILE A 27 -5.24 0.85 -2.00
CA ILE A 27 -5.20 1.65 -3.24
C ILE A 27 -5.16 3.15 -2.93
N TRP A 28 -5.90 3.58 -1.89
CA TRP A 28 -5.90 4.97 -1.45
C TRP A 28 -4.57 5.38 -0.83
N ILE A 29 -4.01 4.51 0.02
CA ILE A 29 -2.69 4.72 0.62
C ILE A 29 -1.62 4.80 -0.49
N GLY A 30 -1.64 3.88 -1.46
CA GLY A 30 -0.73 3.89 -2.60
C GLY A 30 -0.84 5.17 -3.45
N ARG A 31 -2.06 5.69 -3.66
CA ARG A 31 -2.28 6.98 -4.34
C ARG A 31 -1.70 8.17 -3.55
N VAL A 32 -1.85 8.18 -2.23
CA VAL A 32 -1.29 9.23 -1.35
C VAL A 32 0.24 9.20 -1.39
N ILE A 33 0.84 8.01 -1.32
CA ILE A 33 2.30 7.84 -1.44
C ILE A 33 2.77 8.33 -2.81
N ALA A 34 2.17 7.85 -3.90
CA ALA A 34 2.58 8.24 -5.25
C ALA A 34 2.44 9.75 -5.49
N TRP A 35 1.41 10.39 -4.93
CA TRP A 35 1.28 11.84 -4.97
C TRP A 35 2.39 12.54 -4.17
N GLY A 36 2.65 12.09 -2.94
CA GLY A 36 3.68 12.65 -2.08
C GLY A 36 5.10 12.50 -2.66
N GLU A 37 5.40 11.35 -3.24
CA GLU A 37 6.66 11.09 -3.94
C GLU A 37 6.83 12.05 -5.13
N LYS A 38 5.77 12.26 -5.92
CA LYS A 38 5.80 13.21 -7.04
C LYS A 38 6.02 14.65 -6.59
N VAL A 39 5.48 15.03 -5.44
CA VAL A 39 5.73 16.35 -4.82
C VAL A 39 7.19 16.44 -4.36
N ILE A 40 7.72 15.43 -3.67
CA ILE A 40 9.11 15.40 -3.20
C ILE A 40 10.08 15.50 -4.39
N CYS A 41 9.90 14.68 -5.42
CA CYS A 41 10.72 14.72 -6.64
C CYS A 41 10.62 16.06 -7.38
N ARG A 42 9.53 16.82 -7.21
CA ARG A 42 9.34 18.12 -7.84
C ARG A 42 10.04 19.26 -7.08
N TYR A 43 10.05 19.21 -5.76
CA TYR A 43 10.61 20.27 -4.91
C TYR A 43 12.05 20.00 -4.44
N LEU A 44 12.42 18.73 -4.26
CA LEU A 44 13.75 18.30 -3.86
C LEU A 44 14.42 17.56 -5.02
N GLN A 45 15.36 18.23 -5.67
CA GLN A 45 16.17 17.66 -6.75
C GLN A 45 17.56 17.20 -6.27
N ALA A 46 17.93 17.53 -5.03
CA ALA A 46 19.17 17.07 -4.43
C ALA A 46 19.03 15.60 -3.97
N PRO A 47 20.02 14.73 -4.25
CA PRO A 47 19.95 13.30 -3.91
C PRO A 47 19.74 13.05 -2.41
N MET A 48 20.32 13.90 -1.55
CA MET A 48 20.12 13.85 -0.10
C MET A 48 18.71 14.29 0.32
N GLY A 49 18.11 15.24 -0.40
CA GLY A 49 16.75 15.73 -0.17
C GLY A 49 15.68 14.71 -0.58
N LEU A 50 15.92 13.93 -1.63
CA LEU A 50 15.05 12.81 -2.02
C LEU A 50 15.01 11.71 -0.96
N HIS A 51 16.16 11.30 -0.40
CA HIS A 51 16.20 10.30 0.66
C HIS A 51 15.51 10.76 1.95
N LEU A 52 15.75 12.01 2.38
CA LEU A 52 15.06 12.59 3.55
C LEU A 52 13.56 12.76 3.29
N GLY A 53 13.18 13.27 2.12
CA GLY A 53 11.78 13.43 1.73
C GLY A 53 11.03 12.10 1.69
N GLY A 54 11.64 11.06 1.12
CA GLY A 54 11.09 9.71 1.11
C GLY A 54 10.92 9.13 2.52
N GLY A 55 11.92 9.33 3.39
CA GLY A 55 11.83 8.91 4.80
C GLY A 55 10.68 9.59 5.56
N VAL A 56 10.52 10.91 5.37
CA VAL A 56 9.41 11.67 5.96
C VAL A 56 8.06 11.22 5.41
N LEU A 57 7.96 10.93 4.10
CA LEU A 57 6.74 10.43 3.48
C LEU A 57 6.31 9.08 4.09
N VAL A 58 7.25 8.16 4.28
CA VAL A 58 6.99 6.86 4.92
C VAL A 58 6.50 7.06 6.35
N ALA A 59 7.21 7.88 7.14
CA ALA A 59 6.83 8.14 8.52
C ALA A 59 5.42 8.77 8.63
N ALA A 60 5.09 9.71 7.74
CA ALA A 60 3.79 10.35 7.69
C ALA A 60 2.68 9.36 7.33
N VAL A 61 2.91 8.50 6.34
CA VAL A 61 1.91 7.52 5.90
C VAL A 61 1.71 6.43 6.95
N VAL A 62 2.78 5.88 7.53
CA VAL A 62 2.72 4.85 8.58
C VAL A 62 2.10 5.41 9.87
N GLY A 63 2.49 6.63 10.28
CA GLY A 63 1.91 7.30 11.43
C GLY A 63 0.42 7.63 11.21
N GLY A 64 0.08 8.08 10.01
CA GLY A 64 -1.30 8.38 9.62
C GLY A 64 -2.19 7.15 9.58
N THR A 65 -1.70 6.02 9.05
CA THR A 65 -2.47 4.76 9.06
C THR A 65 -2.57 4.17 10.45
N TYR A 66 -1.52 4.23 11.27
CA TYR A 66 -1.58 3.74 12.65
C TYR A 66 -2.53 4.57 13.53
N GLY A 67 -2.58 5.89 13.34
CA GLY A 67 -3.53 6.75 14.06
C GLY A 67 -4.97 6.70 13.53
N ALA A 68 -5.18 6.15 12.32
CA ALA A 68 -6.51 5.97 11.73
C ALA A 68 -7.16 4.63 12.10
N VAL A 69 -6.40 3.71 12.70
CA VAL A 69 -6.87 2.44 13.29
C VAL A 69 -7.20 2.67 14.76
#